data_AF-A0A6N3BDG7-F1
#
_entry.id   AF-A0A6N3BDG7-F1
#
_cell.length_a   1.000
_cell.length_b   1.000
_cell.length_c   1.000
_cell.angle_alpha   90.00
_cell.angle_beta   90.00
_cell.angle_gamma   90.00
#
_symmetry.space_group_name_H-M   'P 1'
#
loop_
_entity.id
_entity.type
_entity.pdbx_description
1 polymer ?
#
loop_
_entity_poly.entity_id
_entity_poly.type
_entity_poly.pdbx_seq_one_letter_code
_entity_poly.pdbx_strand_id
1 'polypeptide(L)'
;MPKKKAPAVETPIAENEYVKELLALLKENQSPAGKELLEAIGHVSEMEKQLASAVDELKAMRQDLEKMKNPPLKSALQKSIVVLQDRILALRDSLAELKAGIIEGCKNTLAAVKERGISALDHAARFFHIKPGLTALRNNINEGIQADEKAISRIEAVSAEYHEVGRHLKNIGQALMGKEAVQEAKAPGKLAKTVQAPYRAERACFLAARNSLDKAVASLERLERTAERQPSILKTMQEHKKTSPPKKEKTAPAAVHDER
;
A
#
# COMPACT_ATOMS: atom_id res chain seq x y z
N MET A 1 -23.24 -16.73 20.22
CA MET A 1 -22.02 -16.08 19.67
C MET A 1 -22.44 -14.85 18.90
N PRO A 2 -21.98 -13.64 19.26
CA PRO A 2 -22.36 -12.44 18.52
C PRO A 2 -21.74 -12.52 17.12
N LYS A 3 -22.59 -12.39 16.11
CA LYS A 3 -22.18 -12.28 14.71
C LYS A 3 -21.24 -11.08 14.61
N LYS A 4 -19.94 -11.33 14.39
CA LYS A 4 -18.99 -10.28 13.99
C LYS A 4 -19.60 -9.62 12.75
N LYS A 5 -20.09 -8.39 12.93
CA LYS A 5 -20.60 -7.53 11.86
C LYS A 5 -19.49 -7.49 10.80
N ALA A 6 -19.77 -7.96 9.58
CA ALA A 6 -18.84 -7.74 8.48
C ALA A 6 -18.54 -6.24 8.44
N PRO A 7 -17.27 -5.80 8.32
CA PRO A 7 -16.99 -4.37 8.22
C PRO A 7 -17.79 -3.85 7.03
N ALA A 8 -18.67 -2.89 7.30
CA ALA A 8 -19.37 -2.15 6.25
C ALA A 8 -18.31 -1.64 5.27
N VAL A 9 -18.64 -1.57 3.99
CA VAL A 9 -17.80 -0.95 2.96
C VAL A 9 -17.29 0.38 3.52
N GLU A 10 -16.04 0.38 3.97
CA GLU A 10 -15.46 1.50 4.68
C GLU A 10 -15.38 2.63 3.68
N THR A 11 -15.94 3.78 4.04
CA THR A 11 -15.84 5.02 3.26
C THR A 11 -14.42 5.14 2.67
N PRO A 12 -14.27 5.40 1.35
CA PRO A 12 -12.97 5.58 0.73
C PRO A 12 -12.13 6.56 1.54
N ILE A 13 -10.83 6.31 1.68
CA ILE A 13 -9.99 7.13 2.56
C ILE A 13 -10.01 8.61 2.15
N ALA A 14 -10.10 8.89 0.85
CA ALA A 14 -10.22 10.24 0.29
C ALA A 14 -11.56 10.93 0.62
N GLU A 15 -12.60 10.17 0.95
CA GLU A 15 -13.92 10.70 1.27
C GLU A 15 -14.11 10.99 2.75
N ASN A 16 -13.20 10.51 3.61
CA ASN A 16 -13.27 10.69 5.05
C ASN A 16 -13.24 12.18 5.46
N GLU A 17 -14.14 12.56 6.36
CA GLU A 17 -14.33 13.96 6.78
C GLU A 17 -13.07 14.56 7.43
N TYR A 18 -12.42 13.82 8.33
CA TYR A 18 -11.20 14.30 9.01
C TYR A 18 -10.02 14.44 8.06
N VAL A 19 -9.92 13.54 7.06
CA VAL A 19 -8.90 13.62 6.01
C VAL A 19 -9.13 14.87 5.15
N LYS A 20 -10.37 15.12 4.72
CA LYS A 20 -10.74 16.31 3.95
C LYS A 20 -10.49 17.60 4.72
N GLU A 21 -10.90 17.66 5.99
CA GLU A 21 -10.72 18.82 6.85
C GLU A 21 -9.23 19.16 7.03
N LEU A 22 -8.39 18.16 7.32
CA LEU A 22 -6.95 18.39 7.48
C LEU A 22 -6.28 18.80 6.15
N LEU A 23 -6.64 18.17 5.03
CA LEU A 23 -6.13 18.56 3.71
C LEU A 23 -6.52 20.00 3.33
N ALA A 24 -7.74 20.42 3.65
CA ALA A 24 -8.19 21.80 3.44
C ALA A 24 -7.37 22.78 4.27
N LEU A 25 -7.20 22.52 5.58
CA LEU A 25 -6.40 23.36 6.46
C LEU A 25 -4.93 23.46 6.01
N LEU A 26 -4.32 22.33 5.61
CA LEU A 26 -2.94 22.33 5.11
C LEU A 26 -2.81 23.15 3.82
N LYS A 27 -3.81 23.09 2.93
CA LYS A 27 -3.83 23.86 1.69
C LYS A 27 -4.01 25.36 1.94
N GLU A 28 -4.95 25.74 2.81
CA GLU A 28 -5.21 27.14 3.19
C GLU A 28 -3.96 27.81 3.79
N ASN A 29 -3.17 27.05 4.55
CA ASN A 29 -1.96 27.54 5.20
C ASN A 29 -0.68 27.34 4.36
N GLN A 30 -0.82 26.97 3.08
CA GLN A 30 0.29 26.72 2.15
C GLN A 30 1.36 25.77 2.73
N SER A 31 0.94 24.82 3.55
CA SER A 31 1.87 23.92 4.25
C SER A 31 2.46 22.92 3.26
N PRO A 32 3.79 22.74 3.24
CA PRO A 32 4.43 21.71 2.41
C PRO A 32 3.97 20.29 2.76
N ALA A 33 3.50 20.07 3.99
CA ALA A 33 2.92 18.80 4.44
C ALA A 33 1.61 18.43 3.71
N GLY A 34 0.88 19.42 3.17
CA GLY A 34 -0.37 19.18 2.45
C GLY A 34 -0.19 18.35 1.18
N LYS A 35 0.88 18.61 0.42
CA LYS A 35 1.17 17.86 -0.81
C LYS A 35 1.50 16.41 -0.51
N GLU A 36 2.38 16.16 0.45
CA GLU A 36 2.83 14.82 0.80
C GLU A 36 1.69 13.98 1.40
N LEU A 37 0.83 14.59 2.24
CA LEU A 37 -0.36 13.92 2.74
C LEU A 37 -1.32 13.58 1.59
N LEU A 38 -1.59 14.51 0.68
CA LEU A 38 -2.46 14.26 -0.48
C LEU A 38 -1.95 13.10 -1.35
N GLU A 39 -0.64 13.05 -1.62
CA GLU A 39 0.00 11.95 -2.34
C GLU A 39 -0.18 10.61 -1.59
N ALA A 40 0.06 10.59 -0.28
CA ALA A 40 -0.12 9.38 0.54
C ALA A 40 -1.58 8.88 0.50
N ILE A 41 -2.56 9.77 0.66
CA ILE A 41 -3.99 9.44 0.54
C ILE A 41 -4.33 8.92 -0.86
N GLY A 42 -3.75 9.52 -1.90
CA GLY A 42 -3.92 9.05 -3.28
C GLY A 42 -3.40 7.62 -3.48
N HIS A 43 -2.25 7.29 -2.91
CA HIS A 43 -1.70 5.93 -2.97
C HIS A 43 -2.53 4.92 -2.19
N VAL A 44 -3.05 5.28 -1.00
CA VAL A 44 -3.95 4.40 -0.24
C VAL A 44 -5.27 4.19 -0.99
N SER A 45 -5.80 5.24 -1.64
CA SER A 45 -7.00 5.13 -2.49
C SER A 45 -6.77 4.21 -3.68
N GLU A 46 -5.57 4.20 -4.25
CA GLU A 46 -5.21 3.24 -5.29
C GLU A 46 -5.17 1.81 -4.75
N MET A 47 -4.66 1.59 -3.54
CA MET A 47 -4.69 0.28 -2.89
C MET A 47 -6.13 -0.22 -2.67
N GLU A 48 -7.06 0.66 -2.29
CA GLU A 48 -8.50 0.34 -2.18
C GLU A 48 -9.06 -0.15 -3.53
N LYS A 49 -8.69 0.50 -4.64
CA LYS A 49 -9.12 0.08 -5.99
C LYS A 49 -8.52 -1.26 -6.39
N GLN A 50 -7.24 -1.47 -6.14
CA GLN A 50 -6.58 -2.75 -6.45
C GLN A 50 -7.20 -3.91 -5.68
N LEU A 51 -7.55 -3.67 -4.41
CA LEU A 51 -8.27 -4.65 -3.59
C LEU A 51 -9.68 -4.92 -4.13
N ALA A 52 -10.42 -3.89 -4.55
CA ALA A 52 -11.73 -4.05 -5.17
C ALA A 52 -11.65 -4.86 -6.48
N SER A 53 -10.64 -4.57 -7.31
CA SER A 53 -10.34 -5.33 -8.53
C SER A 53 -10.07 -6.81 -8.22
N ALA A 54 -9.25 -7.10 -7.20
CA ALA A 54 -8.97 -8.47 -6.78
C ALA A 54 -10.24 -9.22 -6.32
N VAL A 55 -11.16 -8.55 -5.63
CA VAL A 55 -12.46 -9.11 -5.24
C VAL A 55 -13.33 -9.41 -6.46
N ASP A 56 -13.36 -8.51 -7.44
CA ASP A 56 -14.12 -8.71 -8.69
C ASP A 56 -13.52 -9.83 -9.55
N GLU A 57 -12.19 -9.92 -9.64
CA GLU A 57 -11.50 -11.03 -10.30
C GLU A 57 -11.81 -12.36 -9.63
N LEU A 58 -11.77 -12.42 -8.30
CA LEU A 58 -12.15 -13.62 -7.55
C LEU A 58 -13.60 -14.05 -7.82
N LYS A 59 -14.51 -13.08 -7.96
CA LYS A 59 -15.91 -13.33 -8.34
C LYS A 59 -16.03 -13.87 -9.76
N ALA A 60 -15.32 -13.27 -10.73
CA ALA A 60 -15.28 -13.75 -12.11
C ALA A 60 -14.74 -15.18 -12.19
N MET A 61 -13.66 -15.46 -11.45
CA MET A 61 -13.06 -16.80 -11.37
C MET A 61 -14.04 -17.85 -10.83
N ARG A 62 -14.86 -17.51 -9.82
CA ARG A 62 -15.93 -18.39 -9.33
C ARG A 62 -17.00 -18.67 -10.40
N GLN A 63 -17.35 -17.67 -11.20
CA GLN A 63 -18.33 -17.85 -12.28
C GLN A 63 -17.79 -18.74 -13.41
N ASP A 64 -16.52 -18.60 -13.76
CA ASP A 64 -15.87 -19.42 -14.79
C ASP A 64 -15.70 -20.87 -14.33
N LEU A 65 -15.39 -21.06 -13.06
CA LEU A 65 -15.34 -22.36 -12.41
C LEU A 65 -16.68 -23.12 -12.50
N GLU A 66 -17.81 -22.43 -12.38
CA GLU A 66 -19.12 -23.08 -12.51
C GLU A 66 -19.39 -23.64 -13.91
N LYS A 67 -18.85 -22.99 -14.94
CA LYS A 67 -18.96 -23.43 -16.35
C LYS A 67 -17.98 -24.56 -16.69
N MET A 68 -17.07 -24.92 -15.78
CA MET A 68 -16.05 -25.92 -16.01
C MET A 68 -16.60 -27.34 -15.97
N LYS A 69 -16.39 -28.11 -17.05
CA LYS A 69 -16.89 -29.48 -17.21
C LYS A 69 -15.96 -30.58 -16.68
N ASN A 70 -14.76 -30.25 -16.20
CA ASN A 70 -13.77 -31.22 -15.71
C ASN A 70 -13.83 -31.27 -14.16
N PRO A 71 -14.41 -32.33 -13.55
CA PRO A 71 -14.66 -32.34 -12.10
C PRO A 71 -13.40 -32.34 -11.22
N PRO A 72 -12.33 -33.13 -11.52
CA PRO A 72 -11.07 -33.05 -10.78
C PRO A 72 -10.43 -31.66 -10.81
N LEU A 73 -10.41 -31.04 -12.00
CA LEU A 73 -9.84 -29.71 -12.18
C LEU A 73 -10.70 -28.64 -11.47
N LYS A 74 -12.02 -28.75 -11.55
CA LYS A 74 -12.96 -27.88 -10.84
C LYS A 74 -12.73 -27.94 -9.33
N SER A 75 -12.58 -29.13 -8.75
CA SER A 75 -12.31 -29.28 -7.31
C SER A 75 -10.95 -28.68 -6.89
N ALA A 76 -9.90 -28.87 -7.69
CA ALA A 76 -8.60 -28.28 -7.41
C ALA A 76 -8.65 -26.74 -7.43
N LEU A 77 -9.29 -26.17 -8.46
CA LEU A 77 -9.47 -24.72 -8.59
C LEU A 77 -10.38 -24.12 -7.53
N GLN A 78 -11.39 -24.85 -7.05
CA GLN A 78 -12.22 -24.44 -5.90
C GLN A 78 -11.37 -24.24 -4.65
N LYS A 79 -10.48 -25.19 -4.35
CA LYS A 79 -9.56 -25.08 -3.20
C LYS A 79 -8.63 -23.87 -3.35
N SER A 80 -8.12 -23.64 -4.57
CA SER A 80 -7.31 -22.45 -4.87
C SER A 80 -8.10 -21.16 -4.60
N ILE A 81 -9.33 -21.04 -5.09
CA ILE A 81 -10.19 -19.86 -4.88
C ILE A 81 -10.41 -19.58 -3.38
N VAL A 82 -10.54 -20.60 -2.54
CA VAL A 82 -10.66 -20.41 -1.08
C VAL A 82 -9.37 -19.82 -0.51
N VAL A 83 -8.21 -20.34 -0.90
CA VAL A 83 -6.91 -19.79 -0.46
C VAL A 83 -6.73 -18.33 -0.90
N LEU A 84 -7.07 -18.00 -2.15
CA LEU A 84 -7.01 -16.63 -2.66
C LEU A 84 -7.98 -15.72 -1.91
N GLN A 85 -9.18 -16.21 -1.58
CA GLN A 85 -10.15 -15.47 -0.77
C GLN A 85 -9.56 -15.11 0.60
N ASP A 86 -8.95 -16.07 1.30
CA ASP A 86 -8.38 -15.82 2.63
C ASP A 86 -7.27 -14.76 2.59
N ARG A 87 -6.46 -14.75 1.53
CA ARG A 87 -5.41 -13.73 1.33
C ARG A 87 -5.99 -12.35 1.02
N ILE A 88 -7.00 -12.26 0.16
CA ILE A 88 -7.70 -11.01 -0.12
C ILE A 88 -8.34 -10.45 1.16
N LEU A 89 -8.88 -11.31 2.02
CA LEU A 89 -9.41 -10.91 3.33
C LEU A 89 -8.29 -10.37 4.25
N ALA A 90 -7.15 -11.05 4.34
CA ALA A 90 -6.01 -10.57 5.11
C ALA A 90 -5.48 -9.21 4.59
N LEU A 91 -5.41 -9.04 3.27
CA LEU A 91 -5.03 -7.77 2.64
C LEU A 91 -6.01 -6.65 2.98
N ARG A 92 -7.32 -6.94 2.92
CA ARG A 92 -8.37 -5.99 3.32
C ARG A 92 -8.23 -5.56 4.77
N ASP A 93 -8.02 -6.52 5.67
CA ASP A 93 -7.95 -6.24 7.10
C ASP A 93 -6.72 -5.37 7.43
N SER A 94 -5.56 -5.62 6.82
CA SER A 94 -4.39 -4.74 6.96
C SER A 94 -4.56 -3.36 6.33
N LEU A 95 -5.28 -3.25 5.21
CA LEU A 95 -5.60 -1.95 4.61
C LEU A 95 -6.54 -1.15 5.51
N ALA A 96 -7.51 -1.80 6.16
CA ALA A 96 -8.41 -1.16 7.13
C ALA A 96 -7.63 -0.64 8.35
N GLU A 97 -6.68 -1.41 8.88
CA GLU A 97 -5.80 -0.95 9.97
C GLU A 97 -4.97 0.28 9.56
N LEU A 98 -4.40 0.28 8.34
CA LEU A 98 -3.68 1.44 7.81
C LEU A 98 -4.59 2.67 7.72
N LYS A 99 -5.80 2.52 7.15
CA LYS A 99 -6.79 3.60 7.05
C LYS A 99 -7.16 4.14 8.43
N ALA A 100 -7.40 3.26 9.41
CA ALA A 100 -7.72 3.66 10.77
C ALA A 100 -6.62 4.52 11.39
N GLY A 101 -5.35 4.12 11.25
CA GLY A 101 -4.21 4.91 11.72
C GLY A 101 -4.11 6.28 11.03
N ILE A 102 -4.35 6.34 9.72
CA ILE A 102 -4.39 7.63 8.99
C ILE A 102 -5.48 8.55 9.54
N ILE A 103 -6.69 8.03 9.72
CA ILE A 103 -7.84 8.79 10.22
C ILE A 103 -7.60 9.27 11.65
N GLU A 104 -7.02 8.42 12.50
CA GLU A 104 -6.64 8.78 13.87
C GLU A 104 -5.58 9.89 13.88
N GLY A 105 -4.56 9.80 13.02
CA GLY A 105 -3.57 10.86 12.83
C GLY A 105 -4.18 12.19 12.40
N CYS A 106 -5.15 12.16 11.49
CA CYS A 106 -5.89 13.35 11.09
C CYS A 106 -6.65 13.97 12.26
N LYS A 107 -7.39 13.16 13.02
CA LYS A 107 -8.14 13.60 14.21
C LYS A 107 -7.23 14.25 15.25
N ASN A 108 -6.11 13.60 15.56
CA ASN A 108 -5.14 14.08 16.54
C ASN A 108 -4.51 15.40 16.11
N THR A 109 -4.20 15.54 14.82
CA THR A 109 -3.67 16.79 14.26
C THR A 109 -4.70 17.92 14.34
N LEU A 110 -5.96 17.66 13.96
CA LEU A 110 -7.04 18.64 14.04
C LEU A 110 -7.29 19.10 15.47
N ALA A 111 -7.27 18.18 16.43
CA ALA A 111 -7.36 18.51 17.86
C ALA A 111 -6.18 19.40 18.31
N ALA A 112 -4.94 19.06 17.91
CA ALA A 112 -3.77 19.86 18.23
C ALA A 112 -3.83 21.27 17.63
N VAL A 113 -4.39 21.44 16.43
CA VAL A 113 -4.61 22.76 15.82
C VAL A 113 -5.63 23.58 16.63
N LYS A 114 -6.70 22.94 17.12
CA LYS A 114 -7.70 23.62 17.97
C LYS A 114 -7.11 24.07 19.30
N GLU A 115 -6.21 23.28 19.90
CA GLU A 115 -5.59 23.59 21.19
C GLU A 115 -4.42 24.57 21.09
N ARG A 116 -3.56 24.42 20.08
CA ARG A 116 -2.24 25.06 20.01
C ARG A 116 -2.10 26.03 18.82
N GLY A 117 -3.12 26.10 17.97
CA GLY A 117 -3.14 26.91 16.77
C GLY A 117 -2.47 26.25 15.56
N ILE A 118 -2.42 26.99 14.46
CA ILE A 118 -1.96 26.54 13.13
C ILE A 118 -0.53 25.99 13.14
N SER A 119 0.31 26.43 14.09
CA SER A 119 1.69 25.91 14.25
C SER A 119 1.75 24.41 14.57
N ALA A 120 0.66 23.80 15.02
CA ALA A 120 0.58 22.34 15.20
C ALA A 120 0.64 21.56 13.88
N LEU A 121 0.31 22.19 12.73
CA LEU A 121 0.39 21.56 11.42
C LEU A 121 1.83 21.17 11.04
N ASP A 122 2.83 21.91 11.53
CA ASP A 122 4.25 21.60 11.31
C ASP A 122 4.62 20.21 11.83
N HIS A 123 3.82 19.64 12.75
CA HIS A 123 4.09 18.36 13.41
C HIS A 123 3.08 17.28 13.04
N ALA A 124 2.16 17.56 12.09
CA ALA A 124 1.08 16.67 11.69
C ALA A 124 1.55 15.23 11.40
N ALA A 125 2.68 15.11 10.70
CA ALA A 125 3.31 13.84 10.32
C ALA A 125 3.54 12.89 11.51
N ARG A 126 3.88 13.43 12.69
CA ARG A 126 4.26 12.64 13.88
C ARG A 126 3.06 11.94 14.52
N PHE A 127 1.84 12.37 14.22
CA PHE A 127 0.61 11.85 14.84
C PHE A 127 0.01 10.66 14.10
N PHE A 128 0.51 10.33 12.91
CA PHE A 128 -0.12 9.31 12.06
C PHE A 128 0.09 7.86 12.54
N HIS A 129 1.12 7.55 13.33
CA HIS A 129 1.36 6.20 13.90
C HIS A 129 1.15 5.01 12.92
N ILE A 130 1.42 5.21 11.63
CA ILE A 130 1.05 4.28 10.54
C ILE A 130 2.10 3.22 10.20
N LYS A 131 3.33 3.33 10.74
CA LYS A 131 4.42 2.37 10.51
C LYS A 131 4.01 0.90 10.74
N PRO A 132 3.33 0.55 11.85
CA PRO A 132 2.85 -0.81 12.08
C PRO A 132 1.90 -1.30 10.98
N GLY A 133 0.90 -0.49 10.59
CA GLY A 133 -0.05 -0.83 9.54
C GLY A 133 0.59 -0.99 8.16
N LEU A 134 1.52 -0.09 7.80
CA LEU A 134 2.31 -0.20 6.56
C LEU A 134 3.15 -1.49 6.53
N THR A 135 3.74 -1.86 7.66
CA THR A 135 4.57 -3.07 7.79
C THR A 135 3.72 -4.34 7.65
N ALA A 136 2.59 -4.40 8.34
CA ALA A 136 1.64 -5.51 8.24
C ALA A 136 1.17 -5.70 6.79
N LEU A 137 0.80 -4.60 6.13
CA LEU A 137 0.35 -4.60 4.75
C LEU A 137 1.44 -5.05 3.77
N ARG A 138 2.69 -4.60 3.99
CA ARG A 138 3.84 -5.02 3.19
C ARG A 138 4.13 -6.52 3.33
N ASN A 139 4.07 -7.05 4.54
CA ASN A 139 4.30 -8.45 4.82
C ASN A 139 3.24 -9.32 4.13
N ASN A 140 1.96 -8.98 4.29
CA ASN A 140 0.85 -9.72 3.64
C ASN A 140 0.98 -9.74 2.11
N ILE A 141 1.31 -8.61 1.49
CA ILE A 141 1.52 -8.52 0.04
C ILE A 141 2.69 -9.41 -0.39
N ASN A 142 3.82 -9.35 0.31
CA ASN A 142 5.01 -10.14 -0.05
C ASN A 142 4.81 -11.64 0.16
N GLU A 143 4.16 -12.05 1.25
CA GLU A 143 3.79 -13.44 1.51
C GLU A 143 2.86 -13.98 0.42
N GLY A 144 1.88 -13.18 0.00
CA GLY A 144 0.99 -13.49 -1.11
C GLY A 144 1.74 -13.72 -2.43
N ILE A 145 2.60 -12.78 -2.83
CA ILE A 145 3.42 -12.88 -4.06
C ILE A 145 4.28 -14.15 -4.04
N GLN A 146 4.98 -14.42 -2.93
CA GLN A 146 5.84 -15.60 -2.81
C GLN A 146 5.04 -16.90 -2.92
N ALA A 147 3.86 -16.93 -2.29
CA ALA A 147 3.03 -18.11 -2.30
C ALA A 147 2.42 -18.37 -3.68
N ASP A 148 2.08 -17.32 -4.45
CA ASP A 148 1.66 -17.42 -5.84
C ASP A 148 2.77 -17.89 -6.77
N GLU A 149 3.97 -17.33 -6.63
CA GLU A 149 5.13 -17.77 -7.41
C GLU A 149 5.43 -19.25 -7.15
N LYS A 150 5.39 -19.68 -5.89
CA LYS A 150 5.57 -21.08 -5.52
C LYS A 150 4.47 -21.98 -6.10
N ALA A 151 3.22 -21.53 -6.12
CA ALA A 151 2.12 -22.29 -6.71
C ALA A 151 2.30 -22.41 -8.23
N ILE A 152 2.63 -21.31 -8.91
CA ILE A 152 2.89 -21.28 -10.35
C ILE A 152 4.05 -22.22 -10.70
N SER A 153 5.19 -22.12 -10.03
CA SER A 153 6.36 -22.98 -10.27
C SER A 153 6.06 -24.46 -10.04
N ARG A 154 5.27 -24.81 -9.02
CA ARG A 154 4.83 -26.21 -8.80
C ARG A 154 3.99 -26.72 -9.96
N ILE A 155 3.07 -25.91 -10.48
CA ILE A 155 2.24 -26.29 -11.64
C ILE A 155 3.11 -26.44 -12.89
N GLU A 156 4.11 -25.57 -13.08
CA GLU A 156 5.06 -25.66 -14.19
C GLU A 156 5.90 -26.93 -14.11
N ALA A 157 6.45 -27.25 -12.94
CA ALA A 157 7.24 -28.46 -12.71
C ALA A 157 6.45 -29.74 -13.01
N VAL A 158 5.25 -29.88 -12.43
CA VAL A 158 4.36 -31.03 -12.70
C VAL A 158 4.00 -31.13 -14.18
N SER A 159 3.74 -29.99 -14.84
CA SER A 159 3.43 -29.99 -16.27
C SER A 159 4.64 -30.40 -17.12
N ALA A 160 5.86 -30.02 -16.73
CA ALA A 160 7.08 -30.39 -17.45
C ALA A 160 7.36 -31.89 -17.33
N GLU A 161 7.33 -32.42 -16.10
CA GLU A 161 7.51 -33.86 -15.83
C GLU A 161 6.50 -34.71 -16.60
N TYR A 162 5.22 -34.30 -16.61
CA TYR A 162 4.18 -35.01 -17.36
C TYR A 162 4.45 -35.06 -18.87
N HIS A 163 4.94 -33.95 -19.45
CA HIS A 163 5.29 -33.90 -20.86
C HIS A 163 6.54 -34.71 -21.18
N GLU A 164 7.52 -34.75 -20.28
CA GLU A 164 8.71 -35.59 -20.43
C GLU A 164 8.34 -37.08 -20.44
N VAL A 165 7.52 -37.52 -19.48
CA VAL A 165 7.03 -38.91 -19.43
C VAL A 165 6.22 -39.24 -20.70
N GLY A 166 5.34 -38.33 -21.13
CA GLY A 166 4.59 -38.49 -22.39
C GLY A 166 5.49 -38.55 -23.62
N ARG A 167 6.57 -37.76 -23.66
CA ARG A 167 7.58 -37.81 -24.72
C ARG A 167 8.32 -39.14 -24.73
N HIS A 168 8.73 -39.64 -23.57
CA HIS A 168 9.38 -40.95 -23.46
C HIS A 168 8.47 -42.07 -23.96
N LEU A 169 7.21 -42.11 -23.54
CA LEU A 169 6.21 -43.07 -24.02
C LEU A 169 6.01 -42.97 -25.55
N LYS A 170 5.93 -41.75 -26.08
CA LYS A 170 5.79 -41.52 -27.52
C LYS A 170 7.02 -42.00 -28.31
N ASN A 171 8.21 -41.70 -27.81
CA ASN A 171 9.47 -42.09 -28.44
C ASN A 171 9.65 -43.62 -28.40
N ILE A 172 9.22 -44.29 -27.31
CA ILE A 172 9.16 -45.76 -27.24
C ILE A 172 8.25 -46.29 -28.36
N GLY A 173 7.04 -45.74 -28.51
CA GLY A 173 6.12 -46.14 -29.58
C GLY A 173 6.66 -45.88 -30.99
N GLN A 174 7.37 -44.77 -31.20
CA GLN A 174 8.03 -44.47 -32.48
C GLN A 174 9.16 -45.44 -32.78
N ALA A 175 10.01 -45.75 -31.80
CA ALA A 175 11.07 -46.73 -31.93
C ALA A 175 10.52 -48.11 -32.31
N LEU A 176 9.41 -48.55 -31.70
CA LEU A 176 8.72 -49.79 -32.06
C LEU A 176 8.15 -49.77 -33.50
N MET A 177 7.81 -48.60 -34.03
CA MET A 177 7.36 -48.41 -35.42
C MET A 177 8.51 -48.09 -36.40
N GLY A 178 9.77 -48.12 -35.95
CA GLY A 178 10.93 -47.77 -36.78
C GLY A 178 11.04 -46.30 -37.17
N LYS A 179 10.40 -45.40 -36.41
CA LYS A 179 10.43 -43.94 -36.61
C LYS A 179 11.41 -43.27 -35.66
N GLU A 180 11.97 -42.13 -36.08
CA GLU A 180 12.89 -41.34 -35.25
C GLU A 180 12.21 -40.72 -34.02
N ALA A 181 12.99 -40.56 -32.95
CA ALA A 181 12.56 -40.03 -31.67
C ALA A 181 12.43 -38.50 -31.68
N VAL A 182 11.47 -37.97 -30.93
CA VAL A 182 11.30 -36.53 -30.71
C VAL A 182 12.26 -36.02 -29.62
N GLN A 183 13.06 -35.01 -29.94
CA GLN A 183 14.08 -34.44 -29.05
C GLN A 183 13.53 -33.40 -28.05
N GLU A 184 12.62 -32.51 -28.48
CA GLU A 184 12.13 -31.41 -27.64
C GLU A 184 10.89 -31.79 -26.81
N ALA A 185 10.91 -31.40 -25.53
CA ALA A 185 9.74 -31.45 -24.66
C ALA A 185 8.77 -30.31 -24.99
N LYS A 186 7.46 -30.57 -24.92
CA LYS A 186 6.44 -29.56 -25.20
C LYS A 186 6.30 -28.58 -24.03
N ALA A 187 6.02 -27.31 -24.37
CA ALA A 187 5.67 -26.28 -23.39
C ALA A 187 4.43 -26.65 -22.54
N PRO A 188 4.22 -26.02 -21.38
CA PRO A 188 3.09 -26.29 -20.49
C PRO A 188 1.75 -26.25 -21.24
N GLY A 189 0.95 -27.30 -21.04
CA GLY A 189 -0.30 -27.51 -21.78
C GLY A 189 -1.39 -26.49 -21.41
N LYS A 190 -2.47 -26.45 -22.19
CA LYS A 190 -3.62 -25.56 -21.97
C LYS A 190 -4.20 -25.70 -20.55
N LEU A 191 -4.19 -26.92 -19.98
CA LEU A 191 -4.63 -27.20 -18.61
C LEU A 191 -3.74 -26.52 -17.56
N ALA A 192 -2.42 -26.58 -17.69
CA ALA A 192 -1.49 -25.92 -16.76
C ALA A 192 -1.72 -24.39 -16.77
N LYS A 193 -1.89 -23.80 -17.96
CA LYS A 193 -2.21 -22.37 -18.09
C LYS A 193 -3.54 -22.00 -17.41
N THR A 194 -4.57 -22.84 -17.55
CA THR A 194 -5.86 -22.65 -16.87
C THR A 194 -5.73 -22.74 -15.35
N VAL A 195 -4.93 -23.67 -14.83
CA VAL A 195 -4.70 -23.81 -13.37
C VAL A 195 -3.89 -22.64 -12.81
N GLN A 196 -2.97 -22.09 -13.60
CA GLN A 196 -2.11 -20.98 -13.19
C GLN A 196 -2.78 -19.60 -13.25
N ALA A 197 -3.77 -19.42 -14.13
CA ALA A 197 -4.42 -18.13 -14.34
C ALA A 197 -4.90 -17.44 -13.03
N PRO A 198 -5.55 -18.16 -12.09
CA PRO A 198 -5.87 -17.66 -10.75
C PRO A 198 -4.69 -16.99 -10.02
N TYR A 199 -3.56 -17.68 -9.96
CA TYR A 199 -2.36 -17.23 -9.23
C TYR A 199 -1.65 -16.09 -9.96
N ARG A 200 -1.75 -16.03 -11.29
CA ARG A 200 -1.18 -14.92 -12.06
C ARG A 200 -1.98 -13.63 -11.87
N ALA A 201 -3.29 -13.75 -11.79
CA ALA A 201 -4.20 -12.63 -11.55
C ALA A 201 -3.97 -12.03 -10.16
N GLU A 202 -4.02 -12.84 -9.09
CA GLU A 202 -3.74 -12.38 -7.71
C GLU A 202 -2.35 -11.74 -7.59
N ARG A 203 -1.31 -12.39 -8.15
CA ARG A 203 0.06 -11.84 -8.16
C ARG A 203 0.13 -10.47 -8.83
N ALA A 204 -0.58 -10.25 -9.93
CA ALA A 204 -0.60 -8.95 -10.61
C ALA A 204 -1.21 -7.86 -9.71
N CYS A 205 -2.34 -8.17 -9.04
CA CYS A 205 -2.95 -7.27 -8.07
C CYS A 205 -2.02 -6.95 -6.90
N PHE A 206 -1.35 -7.96 -6.32
CA PHE A 206 -0.42 -7.75 -5.21
C PHE A 206 0.81 -6.93 -5.63
N LEU A 207 1.34 -7.12 -6.84
CA LEU A 207 2.43 -6.29 -7.36
C LEU A 207 2.00 -4.83 -7.54
N ALA A 208 0.79 -4.59 -8.04
CA ALA A 208 0.23 -3.24 -8.16
C ALA A 208 0.04 -2.59 -6.78
N ALA A 209 -0.56 -3.33 -5.82
CA ALA A 209 -0.73 -2.88 -4.45
C ALA A 209 0.61 -2.58 -3.76
N ARG A 210 1.64 -3.42 -3.96
CA ARG A 210 3.00 -3.20 -3.45
C ARG A 210 3.59 -1.89 -3.96
N ASN A 211 3.47 -1.63 -5.26
CA ASN A 211 4.00 -0.41 -5.86
C ASN A 211 3.31 0.84 -5.30
N SER A 212 2.00 0.78 -5.06
CA SER A 212 1.26 1.86 -4.40
C SER A 212 1.68 2.03 -2.94
N LEU A 213 1.86 0.92 -2.21
CA LEU A 213 2.35 0.92 -0.84
C LEU A 213 3.74 1.57 -0.74
N ASP A 214 4.69 1.16 -1.57
CA ASP A 214 6.06 1.70 -1.55
C ASP A 214 6.06 3.22 -1.81
N LYS A 215 5.19 3.70 -2.70
CA LYS A 215 5.01 5.14 -2.93
C LYS A 215 4.36 5.84 -1.73
N ALA A 216 3.35 5.24 -1.11
CA ALA A 216 2.73 5.78 0.10
C ALA A 216 3.76 5.92 1.23
N VAL A 217 4.56 4.87 1.47
CA VAL A 217 5.67 4.91 2.46
C VAL A 217 6.61 6.07 2.15
N ALA A 218 7.04 6.21 0.89
CA ALA A 218 7.95 7.27 0.51
C ALA A 218 7.35 8.69 0.72
N SER A 219 6.07 8.90 0.40
CA SER A 219 5.38 10.18 0.65
C SER A 219 5.26 10.46 2.16
N LEU A 220 5.00 9.44 2.96
CA LEU A 220 4.91 9.58 4.41
C LEU A 220 6.27 9.85 5.06
N GLU A 221 7.34 9.23 4.59
CA GLU A 221 8.70 9.58 5.03
C GLU A 221 9.09 11.03 4.66
N ARG A 222 8.66 11.52 3.48
CA ARG A 222 8.84 12.92 3.10
C ARG A 222 8.02 13.86 3.97
N LEU A 223 6.80 13.47 4.32
CA LEU A 223 5.94 14.19 5.25
C LEU A 223 6.61 14.29 6.64
N GLU A 224 7.16 13.20 7.17
CA GLU A 224 7.91 13.17 8.44
C GLU A 224 9.16 14.06 8.40
N ARG A 225 9.98 13.98 7.34
CA ARG A 225 11.19 14.82 7.21
C ARG A 225 10.87 16.31 7.09
N THR A 226 9.77 16.66 6.41
CA THR A 226 9.31 18.04 6.31
C THR A 226 8.94 18.59 7.69
N ALA A 227 8.25 17.78 8.49
CA ALA A 227 7.89 18.12 9.87
C ALA A 227 9.11 18.23 10.81
N GLU A 228 10.18 17.47 10.58
CA GLU A 228 11.42 17.57 11.35
C GLU A 228 12.28 18.78 10.99
N ARG A 229 12.29 19.19 9.71
CA ARG A 229 13.07 20.33 9.21
C ARG A 229 12.45 21.69 9.47
N GLN A 230 11.20 21.74 9.93
CA GLN A 230 10.56 22.97 10.39
C GLN A 230 10.50 23.02 11.93
N PRO A 231 11.63 23.14 12.66
CA PRO A 231 11.55 23.66 14.02
C PRO A 231 11.06 25.11 13.87
N SER A 232 9.91 25.38 14.48
CA SER A 232 9.14 26.61 14.35
C SER A 232 10.04 27.83 14.22
N ILE A 233 9.86 28.65 13.18
CA ILE A 233 10.53 29.95 13.04
C ILE A 233 10.33 30.80 14.31
N LEU A 234 9.26 30.54 15.08
CA LEU A 234 9.04 31.08 16.42
C LEU A 234 10.09 30.68 17.47
N LYS A 235 10.64 29.46 17.45
CA LYS A 235 11.72 29.05 18.37
C LYS A 235 13.00 29.81 18.05
N THR A 236 13.36 29.90 16.77
CA THR A 236 14.53 30.68 16.36
C THR A 236 14.33 32.16 16.66
N MET A 237 13.14 32.73 16.44
CA MET A 237 12.83 34.12 16.82
C MET A 237 12.84 34.35 18.35
N GLN A 238 12.36 33.40 19.17
CA GLN A 238 12.41 33.50 20.63
C GLN A 238 13.83 33.36 21.19
N GLU A 239 14.67 32.53 20.60
CA GLU A 239 16.10 32.45 20.94
C GLU A 239 16.83 33.75 20.59
N HIS A 240 16.60 34.31 19.40
CA HIS A 240 17.19 35.61 19.01
C HIS A 240 16.70 36.77 19.88
N LYS A 241 15.44 36.73 20.35
CA LYS A 241 14.89 37.74 21.28
C LYS A 241 15.49 37.64 22.68
N LYS A 242 15.98 36.46 23.09
CA LYS A 242 16.71 36.26 24.37
C LYS A 242 18.20 36.62 24.29
N THR A 243 18.80 36.59 23.10
CA THR A 243 20.24 36.88 22.90
C THR A 243 20.54 38.30 22.39
N SER A 244 19.53 39.13 22.16
CA SER A 244 19.72 40.54 21.78
C SER A 244 20.03 41.40 23.01
N PRO A 245 21.20 42.08 23.09
CA PRO A 245 21.49 43.01 24.19
C PRO A 245 20.61 44.28 24.06
N PRO A 246 20.28 44.98 25.17
CA PRO A 246 19.40 46.13 25.13
C PRO A 246 20.04 47.27 24.32
N LYS A 247 19.26 47.87 23.43
CA LYS A 247 19.62 49.08 22.68
C LYS A 247 20.01 50.18 23.69
N LYS A 248 21.26 50.65 23.63
CA LYS A 248 21.66 51.90 24.27
C LYS A 248 20.81 53.03 23.69
N GLU A 249 20.04 53.69 24.56
CA GLU A 249 19.35 54.94 24.25
C GLU A 249 20.36 55.96 23.73
N LYS A 250 20.04 56.57 22.59
CA LYS A 250 20.75 57.74 22.09
C LYS A 250 20.37 58.92 22.98
N THR A 251 21.25 59.31 23.90
CA THR A 251 21.19 60.63 24.52
C THR A 251 21.63 61.66 23.48
N ALA A 252 20.73 62.59 23.17
CA ALA A 252 21.04 63.78 22.38
C ALA A 252 22.05 64.67 23.15
N PRO A 253 23.08 65.25 22.51
CA PRO A 253 23.92 66.23 23.18
C PRO A 253 23.15 67.54 23.32
N ALA A 254 22.88 67.93 24.56
CA ALA A 254 22.40 69.26 24.91
C ALA A 254 23.54 70.27 24.69
N ALA A 255 23.21 71.38 24.03
CA ALA A 255 24.07 72.54 23.83
C ALA A 255 24.45 73.16 25.19
N VAL A 256 25.73 73.52 25.33
CA VAL A 256 26.19 74.46 26.37
C VAL A 256 27.13 75.46 25.69
N HIS A 257 26.59 76.66 25.49
CA HIS A 257 27.31 77.93 25.50
C HIS A 257 28.11 78.05 26.81
N ASP A 258 29.41 78.40 26.80
CA ASP A 258 29.85 79.79 27.01
C ASP A 258 31.37 79.95 27.21
N GLU A 259 31.87 81.09 26.72
CA GLU A 259 33.00 81.93 27.17
C GLU A 259 34.26 81.29 27.80
N ARG A 260 35.44 81.46 27.17
CA ARG A 260 36.32 82.65 27.25
C ARG A 260 37.63 82.41 26.48
#